data_AF-A0A928IWS1-F1
#
_entry.id   AF-A0A928IWS1-F1
#
_cell.length_a   1.000
_cell.length_b   1.000
_cell.length_c   1.000
_cell.angle_alpha   90.00
_cell.angle_beta   90.00
_cell.angle_gamma   90.00
#
_symmetry.space_group_name_H-M   'P 1'
#
loop_
_entity.id
_entity.type
_entity.pdbx_description
1 polymer ?
#
loop_
_entity_poly.entity_id
_entity_poly.type
_entity_poly.pdbx_seq_one_letter_code
_entity_poly.pdbx_strand_id
1 'polypeptide(L)'
;MDQLLFVMMRSVHVFLSALMLLLFLRVLIGFFSEEESGFLVFCSIVTEPVVYPIRLALSHIPGIEDSPIDFSFMATYLVLILVQSALPVSF
;
A
#
# COMPACT_ATOMS: atom_id res chain seq x y z
N MET A 1 -26.87 10.78 12.46
CA MET A 1 -25.43 11.09 12.27
C MET A 1 -24.62 9.80 12.05
N ASP A 2 -25.06 8.68 12.62
CA ASP A 2 -24.33 7.40 12.61
C ASP A 2 -24.27 6.71 11.22
N GLN A 3 -25.29 6.87 10.39
CA GLN A 3 -25.32 6.28 9.04
C GLN A 3 -24.26 6.88 8.11
N LEU A 4 -24.03 8.19 8.17
CA LEU A 4 -23.01 8.85 7.37
C LEU A 4 -21.61 8.36 7.77
N LEU A 5 -21.36 8.30 9.08
CA LEU A 5 -20.10 7.82 9.65
C LEU A 5 -19.84 6.36 9.29
N PHE A 6 -20.86 5.50 9.34
CA PHE A 6 -20.77 4.10 8.88
C PHE A 6 -20.38 4.00 7.40
N VAL A 7 -21.06 4.74 6.51
CA VAL A 7 -20.76 4.73 5.07
C VAL A 7 -19.35 5.25 4.81
N MET A 8 -18.92 6.31 5.50
CA MET A 8 -17.55 6.83 5.40
C MET A 8 -16.51 5.78 5.83
N MET A 9 -16.68 5.18 7.01
CA MET A 9 -15.76 4.14 7.52
C MET A 9 -15.68 2.96 6.57
N ARG A 10 -16.83 2.49 6.06
CA ARG A 10 -16.87 1.38 5.10
C ARG A 10 -16.18 1.73 3.79
N SER A 11 -16.36 2.95 3.30
CA SER A 11 -15.72 3.44 2.08
C SER A 11 -14.20 3.51 2.23
N VAL A 12 -13.71 4.03 3.36
CA VAL A 12 -12.27 4.05 3.68
C VAL A 12 -11.73 2.62 3.76
N HIS A 13 -12.43 1.71 4.45
CA HIS A 13 -12.01 0.31 4.53
C HIS A 13 -11.88 -0.33 3.14
N VAL A 14 -12.87 -0.17 2.27
CA VAL A 14 -12.82 -0.71 0.90
C VAL A 14 -11.69 -0.08 0.09
N PHE A 15 -11.49 1.24 0.23
CA PHE A 15 -10.39 1.95 -0.42
C PHE A 15 -9.02 1.40 0.00
N LEU A 16 -8.79 1.23 1.31
CA LEU A 16 -7.54 0.67 1.82
C LEU A 16 -7.31 -0.76 1.33
N SER A 17 -8.35 -1.61 1.30
CA SER A 17 -8.27 -2.96 0.75
C SER A 17 -7.90 -2.96 -0.73
N ALA A 18 -8.49 -2.06 -1.53
CA ALA A 18 -8.15 -1.93 -2.95
C ALA A 18 -6.70 -1.47 -3.13
N LEU A 19 -6.23 -0.51 -2.33
CA LEU A 19 -4.86 -0.02 -2.41
C LEU A 19 -3.83 -1.10 -2.03
N MET A 20 -4.11 -1.88 -0.99
CA MET A 20 -3.30 -3.04 -0.61
C MET A 20 -3.25 -4.10 -1.72
N LEU A 21 -4.38 -4.37 -2.39
CA LEU A 21 -4.42 -5.29 -3.53
C LEU A 21 -3.59 -4.79 -4.71
N LEU A 22 -3.67 -3.50 -5.05
CA LEU A 22 -2.83 -2.91 -6.11
C LEU A 22 -1.34 -2.96 -5.78
N LEU A 23 -0.98 -2.75 -4.51
CA LEU A 23 0.40 -2.82 -4.05
C LEU A 23 0.94 -4.25 -4.14
N PHE A 24 0.11 -5.24 -3.77
CA PHE A 24 0.44 -6.65 -3.96
C PHE A 24 0.60 -7.03 -5.43
N LEU A 25 -0.32 -6.58 -6.30
CA LEU A 25 -0.23 -6.81 -7.74
C LEU A 25 1.00 -6.16 -8.36
N ARG A 26 1.38 -4.94 -7.93
CA ARG A 26 2.60 -4.27 -8.38
C ARG A 26 3.84 -5.13 -8.10
N VAL A 27 3.95 -5.66 -6.88
CA VAL A 27 5.08 -6.51 -6.48
C VAL A 27 5.07 -7.84 -7.23
N LEU A 28 3.91 -8.51 -7.33
CA LEU A 28 3.80 -9.77 -8.05
C LEU A 28 4.16 -9.61 -9.53
N ILE A 29 3.57 -8.64 -10.22
CA ILE A 29 3.79 -8.44 -11.66
C ILE A 29 5.24 -8.02 -11.92
N GLY A 30 5.77 -7.09 -11.12
CA GLY A 30 7.18 -6.68 -11.24
C GLY A 30 8.17 -7.80 -10.95
N PHE A 31 7.77 -8.83 -10.20
CA PHE A 31 8.60 -10.02 -9.98
C PHE A 31 8.62 -10.97 -11.19
N PHE A 32 7.51 -11.08 -11.93
CA PHE A 32 7.40 -12.01 -13.06
C PHE A 32 7.66 -11.37 -14.44
N SER A 33 7.62 -10.06 -14.53
CA SER A 33 7.74 -9.31 -15.79
C SER A 33 8.62 -8.10 -15.60
N GLU A 34 9.75 -8.07 -16.32
CA GLU A 34 10.60 -6.88 -16.42
C GLU A 34 10.03 -5.85 -17.41
N GLU A 35 9.10 -6.25 -18.29
CA GLU A 35 8.44 -5.33 -19.21
C GLU A 35 7.41 -4.45 -18.50
N GLU A 36 7.52 -3.14 -18.72
CA GLU A 36 6.53 -2.17 -18.25
C GLU A 36 5.21 -2.32 -19.00
N SER A 37 4.32 -3.14 -18.46
CA SER A 37 2.93 -3.16 -18.91
C SER A 37 2.20 -1.90 -18.43
N GLY A 38 1.25 -1.39 -19.24
CA GLY A 38 0.43 -0.24 -18.83
C GLY A 38 -0.31 -0.44 -17.50
N PHE A 39 -0.61 -1.70 -17.16
CA PHE A 39 -1.19 -2.04 -15.86
C PHE A 39 -0.19 -1.91 -14.70
N LEU A 40 1.06 -2.33 -14.89
CA LEU A 40 2.12 -2.14 -13.88
C LEU A 40 2.40 -0.66 -13.63
N VAL A 41 2.40 0.15 -14.69
CA VAL A 41 2.53 1.62 -14.61
C VAL A 41 1.35 2.20 -13.82
N PHE A 42 0.12 1.78 -14.12
CA PHE A 42 -1.06 2.20 -13.37
C PHE A 42 -0.95 1.87 -11.87
N CYS A 43 -0.62 0.62 -11.53
CA CYS A 43 -0.44 0.21 -10.14
C CYS A 43 0.65 1.04 -9.45
N SER A 44 1.75 1.32 -10.15
CA SER A 44 2.84 2.15 -9.63
C SER A 44 2.37 3.58 -9.33
N ILE A 45 1.71 4.24 -10.28
CA ILE A 45 1.21 5.62 -10.11
C ILE A 45 0.23 5.72 -8.94
N VAL A 46 -0.70 4.76 -8.82
CA VAL A 46 -1.73 4.81 -7.77
C VAL A 46 -1.15 4.52 -6.38
N THR A 47 -0.15 3.65 -6.28
CA THR A 47 0.42 3.23 -4.99
C THR A 47 1.57 4.12 -4.52
N GLU A 48 2.28 4.80 -5.42
CA GLU A 48 3.47 5.59 -5.09
C GLU A 48 3.24 6.67 -4.02
N PRO A 49 2.13 7.43 -4.00
CA PRO A 49 1.89 8.45 -2.97
C PRO A 49 1.89 7.88 -1.53
N VAL A 50 1.58 6.59 -1.39
CA VAL A 50 1.53 5.90 -0.09
C VAL A 50 2.83 5.16 0.19
N VAL A 51 3.52 4.67 -0.85
CA VAL A 51 4.81 3.98 -0.72
C VAL A 51 5.95 4.95 -0.45
N TYR A 52 6.02 6.07 -1.18
CA TYR A 52 7.09 7.05 -1.10
C TYR A 52 7.41 7.55 0.33
N PRO A 53 6.44 7.94 1.18
CA PRO A 53 6.76 8.38 2.54
C PRO A 53 7.40 7.26 3.39
N ILE A 54 6.98 6.02 3.19
CA ILE A 54 7.56 4.86 3.90
C ILE A 54 8.97 4.56 3.37
N ARG A 55 9.16 4.64 2.05
CA ARG A 55 10.46 4.52 1.40
C ARG A 55 11.45 5.54 1.96
N LEU A 56 11.03 6.79 2.05
CA LEU A 56 11.83 7.86 2.64
C LEU A 56 12.12 7.59 4.11
N ALA A 57 11.17 7.07 4.90
CA ALA A 57 11.43 6.72 6.28
C ALA A 57 12.47 5.58 6.41
N LEU A 58 12.38 4.56 5.57
CA LEU A 58 13.30 3.41 5.57
C LEU A 58 14.69 3.75 5.08
N SER A 59 14.86 4.72 4.16
CA SER A 59 16.18 5.14 3.68
C SER A 59 17.06 5.75 4.78
N HIS A 60 16.48 6.13 5.92
CA HIS A 60 17.24 6.61 7.07
C HIS A 60 17.75 5.47 7.97
N ILE A 61 17.38 4.21 7.70
CA ILE A 61 17.77 3.05 8.50
C ILE A 61 19.00 2.38 7.86
N PRO A 62 20.18 2.44 8.51
CA PRO A 62 21.39 1.83 7.97
C PRO A 62 21.22 0.31 7.86
N GLY A 63 21.59 -0.24 6.69
CA GLY A 63 21.46 -1.67 6.37
C GLY A 63 20.19 -2.07 5.62
N ILE A 64 19.19 -1.18 5.53
CA ILE A 64 18.00 -1.39 4.67
C ILE A 64 18.18 -0.74 3.30
N GLU A 65 18.88 0.39 3.24
CA GLU A 65 19.12 1.15 2.00
C GLU A 65 19.85 0.33 0.92
N ASP A 66 20.82 -0.50 1.32
CA ASP A 66 21.63 -1.32 0.41
C ASP A 66 21.01 -2.70 0.09
N SER A 67 19.78 -2.97 0.55
CA SER A 67 19.13 -4.26 0.33
C SER A 67 18.76 -4.45 -1.15
N PRO A 68 18.98 -5.65 -1.73
CA PRO A 68 18.50 -5.97 -3.08
C PRO A 68 16.96 -6.04 -3.15
N ILE A 69 16.29 -6.17 -2.01
CA ILE A 69 14.84 -6.20 -1.89
C ILE A 69 14.34 -4.85 -1.37
N ASP A 70 13.40 -4.26 -2.09
CA ASP A 70 12.71 -3.03 -1.67
C ASP A 70 11.67 -3.32 -0.57
N PHE A 71 12.09 -3.18 0.68
CA PHE A 71 11.22 -3.37 1.85
C PHE A 71 10.11 -2.32 2.00
N SER A 72 10.15 -1.23 1.22
CA SER A 72 9.15 -0.16 1.30
C SER A 72 7.75 -0.68 1.03
N PHE A 73 7.59 -1.56 0.05
CA PHE A 73 6.28 -2.15 -0.28
C PHE A 73 5.71 -2.98 0.89
N MET A 74 6.55 -3.82 1.49
CA MET A 74 6.15 -4.64 2.63
C MET A 74 5.80 -3.76 3.84
N ALA A 75 6.64 -2.78 4.15
CA ALA A 75 6.40 -1.85 5.25
C ALA A 75 5.11 -1.03 5.03
N THR A 76 4.88 -0.52 3.82
CA THR A 76 3.64 0.17 3.47
C THR A 76 2.43 -0.74 3.67
N TYR A 77 2.50 -1.99 3.22
CA TYR A 77 1.41 -2.96 3.40
C TYR A 77 1.11 -3.20 4.89
N LEU A 78 2.14 -3.34 5.72
CA LEU A 78 1.98 -3.50 7.18
C LEU A 78 1.34 -2.26 7.82
N VAL A 79 1.79 -1.06 7.44
CA VAL A 79 1.20 0.20 7.94
C VAL A 79 -0.28 0.28 7.53
N LEU A 80 -0.64 -0.09 6.30
CA LEU A 80 -2.02 -0.09 5.83
C LEU A 80 -2.90 -1.09 6.59
N ILE A 81 -2.38 -2.28 6.93
CA ILE A 81 -3.08 -3.22 7.82
C ILE A 81 -3.35 -2.57 9.18
N LEU A 82 -2.34 -1.94 9.78
CA LEU A 82 -2.51 -1.29 11.09
C LEU A 82 -3.56 -0.18 11.02
N VAL A 83 -3.50 0.68 10.00
CA VAL A 83 -4.50 1.74 9.77
C VAL A 83 -5.90 1.14 9.59
N GLN A 84 -6.04 0.09 8.78
CA GLN A 84 -7.33 -0.56 8.54
C GLN A 84 -7.87 -1.24 9.81
N SER A 85 -7.02 -1.88 10.61
CA SER A 85 -7.40 -2.53 11.88
C SER A 85 -7.82 -1.54 12.96
N ALA A 86 -7.32 -0.30 12.90
CA ALA A 86 -7.71 0.78 13.79
C ALA A 86 -9.07 1.39 13.43
N LEU A 87 -9.59 1.15 12.22
CA LEU A 87 -10.94 1.57 11.85
C LEU A 87 -11.95 0.70 12.62
N PRO A 88 -12.88 1.31 13.39
CA PRO A 88 -13.92 0.58 14.10
C PRO A 88 -15.01 0.15 13.11
N VAL A 89 -14.70 -0.82 12.27
CA VAL A 89 -15.64 -1.44 11.33
C VAL A 89 -16.30 -2.63 12.03
N SER A 90 -16.96 -2.35 13.17
CA SER A 90 -17.76 -3.35 13.88
C SER A 90 -19.07 -3.59 13.12
N PHE A 91 -19.35 -4.87 12.83
CA PHE A 91 -20.65 -5.33 12.35
C PHE A 91 -21.69 -5.30 13.47
#